data_AF-A0AAD6HHX6-F1
#
_entry.id   AF-A0AAD6HHX6-F1
#
_cell.length_a   1.000
_cell.length_b   1.000
_cell.length_c   1.000
_cell.angle_alpha   90.00
_cell.angle_beta   90.00
_cell.angle_gamma   90.00
#
_symmetry.space_group_name_H-M   'P 1'
#
loop_
_entity.id
_entity.type
_entity.pdbx_description
1 polymer ?
#
loop_
_entity_poly.entity_id
_entity_poly.type
_entity_poly.pdbx_seq_one_letter_code
_entity_poly.pdbx_strand_id
1 'polypeptide(L)'
;MILERYPGVILKIYLGNRDPRLLQNYGKGCVGPKSKVNGAVVQLSCPFNQTINLDTAEVILSPWTCRFAIERRCIPCHAEWQFHNALREEGFLPTPKQVVCFRKECKKKLQHGTKFCKYHFDTFTPSRRYSSPESRIVLQDLLKPELSREWEPYPDFKFVLNLWVSIRRRDPNIHPCRLVLIDLEYCPGSGKVVEIGICDCLGNFILDCSTQVSAIIDEMYARQGAAPGASVARQIGIRQLRRCDIHRPRDGQLTADQVADQLAAHGIDENTILIAWSYRKIDVGLLRAWLDAEGRGEVLSSTNVKSLFSPLREFKRQLRHLKVPKPFPERSRTNHFPLALEILFPVIFGLHHPLVGKNHEAIVDTMQMFLLMGALEQLCLPSDKRQVLVPLNENQSEGAQSSLPWWGSNPLNRLRYYRRNNAFYPEEQSELPVGRV
;
A
#
# COMPACT_ATOMS: atom_id res chain seq x y z
N MET A 1 -17.18 -5.29 -39.34
CA MET A 1 -16.47 -4.05 -39.71
C MET A 1 -15.00 -4.28 -39.43
N ILE A 2 -14.21 -4.47 -40.49
CA ILE A 2 -12.74 -4.54 -40.42
C ILE A 2 -12.26 -3.09 -40.53
N LEU A 3 -11.50 -2.62 -39.55
CA LEU A 3 -10.80 -1.34 -39.65
C LEU A 3 -9.31 -1.62 -39.71
N GLU A 4 -8.77 -1.53 -40.93
CA GLU A 4 -7.34 -1.41 -41.16
C GLU A 4 -6.88 -0.01 -40.79
N ARG A 5 -5.94 0.08 -39.85
CA ARG A 5 -4.62 0.71 -40.05
C ARG A 5 -3.82 0.70 -38.75
N TYR A 6 -3.05 -0.36 -38.56
CA TYR A 6 -1.69 -0.34 -37.98
C TYR A 6 -0.97 -1.58 -38.55
N PRO A 7 0.23 -1.44 -39.14
CA PRO A 7 0.97 -2.60 -39.63
C PRO A 7 1.51 -3.37 -38.42
N GLY A 8 0.96 -4.57 -38.17
CA GLY A 8 1.61 -5.58 -37.33
C GLY A 8 0.80 -6.22 -36.20
N VAL A 9 -0.37 -5.69 -35.81
CA VAL A 9 -1.22 -6.35 -34.79
C VAL A 9 -2.68 -6.35 -35.25
N ILE A 10 -3.10 -7.46 -35.87
CA ILE A 10 -4.52 -7.71 -36.13
C ILE A 10 -5.14 -8.17 -34.81
N LEU A 11 -5.67 -7.23 -34.02
CA LEU A 11 -6.58 -7.59 -32.94
C LEU A 11 -7.93 -7.96 -33.58
N LYS A 12 -8.08 -9.23 -34.00
CA LYS A 12 -9.39 -9.79 -34.35
C LYS A 12 -10.22 -9.88 -33.06
N ILE A 13 -10.87 -8.78 -32.68
CA ILE A 13 -11.94 -8.82 -31.69
C ILE A 13 -13.10 -9.54 -32.37
N TYR A 14 -13.19 -10.86 -32.16
CA TYR A 14 -14.37 -11.63 -32.52
C TYR A 14 -15.54 -11.10 -31.70
N LEU A 15 -16.27 -10.13 -32.25
CA LEU A 15 -17.61 -9.74 -31.82
C LEU A 15 -18.61 -10.83 -32.25
N GLY A 16 -18.35 -12.09 -31.89
CA GLY A 16 -19.25 -13.20 -32.21
C GLY A 16 -20.56 -13.02 -31.45
N ASN A 17 -21.66 -12.75 -32.16
CA ASN A 17 -23.03 -12.65 -31.64
C ASN A 17 -23.19 -11.94 -30.29
N ARG A 18 -22.37 -10.92 -30.00
CA ARG A 18 -22.42 -10.23 -28.70
C ARG A 18 -23.44 -9.08 -28.75
N ASP A 19 -24.15 -8.95 -27.63
CA ASP A 19 -25.20 -7.98 -27.36
C ASP A 19 -24.89 -6.57 -27.93
N PRO A 20 -25.72 -6.03 -28.85
CA PRO A 20 -25.50 -4.70 -29.45
C PRO A 20 -25.48 -3.56 -28.42
N ARG A 21 -25.90 -3.82 -27.18
CA ARG A 21 -25.76 -2.89 -26.05
C ARG A 21 -24.30 -2.56 -25.69
N LEU A 22 -23.32 -3.35 -26.12
CA LEU A 22 -21.89 -3.13 -25.83
C LEU A 22 -21.33 -1.86 -26.50
N LEU A 23 -21.98 -1.38 -27.58
CA LEU A 23 -21.66 -0.14 -28.27
C LEU A 23 -22.73 0.94 -28.08
N GLN A 24 -23.51 0.87 -27.00
CA GLN A 24 -24.66 1.76 -26.79
C GLN A 24 -24.30 3.26 -26.79
N ASN A 25 -23.04 3.62 -26.55
CA ASN A 25 -22.57 5.00 -26.60
C ASN A 25 -21.90 5.39 -27.93
N TYR A 26 -21.59 4.44 -28.81
CA TYR A 26 -20.96 4.74 -30.10
C TYR A 26 -21.87 5.62 -30.96
N GLY A 27 -21.30 6.66 -31.56
CA GLY A 27 -22.01 7.65 -32.36
C GLY A 27 -22.80 8.68 -31.56
N LYS A 28 -22.85 8.59 -30.22
CA LYS A 28 -23.54 9.59 -29.38
C LYS A 28 -22.63 10.78 -29.06
N GLY A 29 -23.22 11.94 -28.79
CA GLY A 29 -22.48 13.10 -28.28
C GLY A 29 -21.91 12.85 -26.88
N CYS A 30 -20.70 13.34 -26.62
CA CYS A 30 -20.06 13.28 -25.31
C CYS A 30 -20.87 14.05 -24.25
N VAL A 31 -21.12 13.42 -23.10
CA VAL A 31 -21.92 14.01 -22.02
C VAL A 31 -21.20 15.09 -21.19
N GLY A 32 -19.93 15.40 -21.51
CA GLY A 32 -19.14 16.42 -20.83
C GLY A 32 -18.47 16.00 -19.51
N PRO A 33 -17.65 16.88 -18.91
CA PRO A 33 -16.78 16.55 -17.78
C PRO A 33 -17.46 16.56 -16.40
N LYS A 34 -18.63 17.21 -16.24
CA LYS A 34 -19.34 17.27 -14.95
C LYS A 34 -20.52 16.29 -14.92
N SER A 35 -20.69 15.60 -13.79
CA SER A 35 -21.91 14.82 -13.50
C SER A 35 -23.01 15.73 -12.94
N LYS A 36 -24.27 15.28 -13.02
CA LYS A 36 -25.38 15.85 -12.23
C LYS A 36 -24.96 16.02 -10.77
N VAL A 37 -25.16 17.21 -10.22
CA VAL A 37 -24.97 17.49 -8.78
C VAL A 37 -26.36 17.69 -8.19
N ASN A 38 -26.75 16.86 -7.22
CA ASN A 38 -28.01 16.97 -6.48
C ASN A 38 -29.29 16.99 -7.35
N GLY A 39 -29.37 16.15 -8.38
CA GLY A 39 -30.56 16.05 -9.25
C GLY A 39 -30.73 17.21 -10.24
N ALA A 40 -30.12 18.36 -9.99
CA ALA A 40 -30.04 19.48 -10.94
C ALA A 40 -29.03 19.15 -12.05
N VAL A 41 -29.50 19.16 -13.29
CA VAL A 41 -28.69 18.90 -14.48
C VAL A 41 -27.92 20.17 -14.83
N VAL A 42 -26.81 20.42 -14.15
CA VAL A 42 -25.80 21.35 -14.67
C VAL A 42 -24.89 20.56 -15.61
N GLN A 43 -25.41 20.24 -16.79
CA GLN A 43 -24.58 19.69 -17.87
C GLN A 43 -23.74 20.84 -18.42
N LEU A 44 -22.46 20.89 -18.04
CA LEU A 44 -21.49 21.51 -18.93
C LEU A 44 -21.36 20.57 -20.13
N SER A 45 -21.83 21.03 -21.29
CA SER A 45 -21.65 20.35 -22.56
C SER A 45 -20.17 20.04 -22.77
N CYS A 46 -19.88 19.00 -23.56
CA CYS A 46 -18.51 18.72 -23.96
C CYS A 46 -17.91 19.98 -24.63
N PRO A 47 -16.81 20.56 -24.11
CA PRO A 47 -16.24 21.78 -24.66
C PRO A 47 -15.70 21.58 -26.08
N PHE A 48 -15.48 20.32 -26.47
CA PHE A 48 -14.97 19.93 -27.78
C PHE A 48 -16.07 19.41 -28.72
N ASN A 49 -17.34 19.38 -28.27
CA ASN A 49 -18.48 18.85 -29.02
C ASN A 49 -18.20 17.47 -29.67
N GLN A 50 -17.50 16.59 -28.96
CA GLN A 50 -17.00 15.34 -29.51
C GLN A 50 -18.10 14.27 -29.61
N THR A 51 -18.06 13.49 -30.68
CA THR A 51 -18.86 12.27 -30.84
C THR A 51 -18.07 11.08 -30.32
N ILE A 52 -18.71 10.21 -29.54
CA ILE A 52 -18.13 9.02 -28.93
C ILE A 52 -17.89 7.94 -29.99
N ASN A 53 -16.64 7.56 -30.19
CA ASN A 53 -16.21 6.45 -31.03
C ASN A 53 -14.95 5.80 -30.41
N LEU A 54 -14.30 4.90 -31.15
CA LEU A 54 -13.11 4.19 -30.65
C LEU A 54 -11.85 5.07 -30.53
N ASP A 55 -11.81 6.20 -31.25
CA ASP A 55 -10.70 7.15 -31.21
C ASP A 55 -10.88 8.20 -30.11
N THR A 56 -12.14 8.53 -29.79
CA THR A 56 -12.46 9.63 -28.88
C THR A 56 -12.80 9.19 -27.47
N ALA A 57 -13.10 7.92 -27.22
CA ALA A 57 -13.55 7.41 -25.91
C ALA A 57 -12.83 6.12 -25.49
N GLU A 58 -12.72 5.92 -24.17
CA GLU A 58 -12.10 4.71 -23.62
C GLU A 58 -13.01 3.49 -23.77
N VAL A 59 -12.40 2.34 -24.08
CA VAL A 59 -13.05 1.03 -24.05
C VAL A 59 -12.76 0.37 -22.71
N ILE A 60 -13.81 0.12 -21.93
CA ILE A 60 -13.73 -0.59 -20.66
C ILE A 60 -13.97 -2.07 -20.90
N LEU A 61 -13.01 -2.89 -20.49
CA LEU A 61 -13.19 -4.33 -20.35
C LEU A 61 -13.57 -4.64 -18.90
N SER A 62 -14.78 -5.15 -18.68
CA SER A 62 -15.18 -5.67 -17.37
C SER A 62 -14.48 -7.02 -17.12
N PRO A 63 -13.64 -7.15 -16.08
CA PRO A 63 -12.91 -8.39 -15.80
C PRO A 63 -13.85 -9.57 -15.47
N TRP A 64 -15.03 -9.26 -14.90
CA TRP A 64 -15.96 -10.26 -14.37
C TRP A 64 -16.90 -10.83 -15.43
N THR A 65 -17.22 -10.02 -16.44
CA THR A 65 -18.22 -10.38 -17.45
C THR A 65 -17.61 -10.56 -18.84
N CYS A 66 -16.31 -10.26 -18.99
CA CYS A 66 -15.61 -10.21 -20.28
C CYS A 66 -16.36 -9.37 -21.33
N ARG A 67 -17.13 -8.36 -20.87
CA ARG A 67 -17.91 -7.44 -21.69
C ARG A 67 -17.12 -6.16 -21.92
N PHE A 68 -17.16 -5.67 -23.16
CA PHE A 68 -16.61 -4.39 -23.56
C PHE A 68 -17.70 -3.32 -23.50
N ALA A 69 -17.38 -2.15 -22.97
CA ALA A 69 -18.26 -0.99 -23.03
C ALA A 69 -17.46 0.23 -23.48
N ILE A 70 -18.02 1.05 -24.35
CA ILE A 70 -17.45 2.37 -24.66
C ILE A 70 -17.98 3.38 -23.65
N GLU A 71 -17.06 4.13 -23.04
CA GLU A 71 -17.41 5.21 -22.13
C GLU A 71 -18.30 6.27 -22.79
N ARG A 72 -19.19 6.86 -22.00
CA ARG A 72 -20.13 7.90 -22.52
C ARG A 72 -19.49 9.29 -22.66
N ARG A 73 -18.19 9.39 -22.37
CA ARG A 73 -17.40 10.63 -22.38
C ARG A 73 -16.21 10.44 -23.29
N CYS A 74 -15.85 11.49 -24.02
CA CYS A 74 -14.58 11.52 -24.70
C CYS A 74 -13.44 11.50 -23.67
N ILE A 75 -12.25 11.04 -24.07
CA ILE A 75 -11.09 10.86 -23.19
C ILE A 75 -10.81 12.11 -22.33
N PRO A 76 -10.77 13.35 -22.87
CA PRO A 76 -10.55 14.55 -22.04
C PRO A 76 -11.66 14.78 -21.01
N CYS A 77 -12.92 14.61 -21.39
CA CYS A 77 -14.04 14.77 -20.46
C CYS A 77 -14.09 13.65 -19.43
N HIS A 78 -13.68 12.43 -19.78
CA HIS A 78 -13.59 11.32 -18.86
C HIS A 78 -12.48 11.55 -17.84
N ALA A 79 -11.29 11.98 -18.28
CA ALA A 79 -10.18 12.33 -17.42
C ALA A 79 -10.52 13.48 -16.46
N GLU A 80 -11.11 14.56 -16.96
CA GLU A 80 -11.55 15.69 -16.10
C GLU A 80 -12.63 15.25 -15.11
N TRP A 81 -13.57 14.38 -15.54
CA TRP A 81 -14.59 13.82 -14.67
C TRP A 81 -13.99 12.94 -13.57
N GLN A 82 -13.05 12.05 -13.91
CA GLN A 82 -12.32 11.22 -12.96
C GLN A 82 -11.52 12.09 -11.99
N PHE A 83 -10.80 13.10 -12.50
CA PHE A 83 -10.05 14.04 -11.68
C PHE A 83 -10.98 14.79 -10.72
N HIS A 84 -12.07 15.38 -11.20
CA HIS A 84 -13.04 16.06 -10.34
C HIS A 84 -13.72 15.13 -9.34
N ASN A 85 -13.97 13.86 -9.71
CA ASN A 85 -14.47 12.88 -8.77
C ASN A 85 -13.42 12.53 -7.73
N ALA A 86 -12.15 12.36 -8.09
CA ALA A 86 -11.07 12.15 -7.13
C ALA A 86 -10.91 13.38 -6.23
N LEU A 87 -10.96 14.60 -6.74
CA LEU A 87 -10.95 15.80 -5.92
C LEU A 87 -12.17 15.92 -5.03
N ARG A 88 -13.35 15.53 -5.53
CA ARG A 88 -14.57 15.38 -4.73
C ARG A 88 -14.25 14.38 -3.65
N GLU A 89 -14.09 13.11 -3.98
CA GLU A 89 -13.24 12.02 -3.44
C GLU A 89 -12.45 12.36 -2.17
N GLU A 90 -11.53 13.30 -2.32
CA GLU A 90 -10.55 13.71 -1.32
C GLU A 90 -10.99 14.92 -0.46
N GLY A 91 -12.16 15.48 -0.73
CA GLY A 91 -12.66 16.70 -0.10
C GLY A 91 -11.87 17.93 -0.54
N PHE A 92 -11.24 17.88 -1.71
CA PHE A 92 -10.41 18.94 -2.26
C PHE A 92 -11.17 19.91 -3.14
N LEU A 93 -12.49 19.75 -3.33
CA LEU A 93 -13.23 20.75 -4.08
C LEU A 93 -13.23 22.10 -3.33
N PRO A 94 -13.04 23.22 -4.04
CA PRO A 94 -13.17 24.55 -3.45
C PRO A 94 -14.60 24.80 -3.02
N THR A 95 -14.78 25.64 -1.99
CA THR A 95 -16.12 26.18 -1.69
C THR A 95 -16.52 27.19 -2.78
N PRO A 96 -17.82 27.45 -3.01
CA PRO A 96 -18.26 28.32 -4.12
C PRO A 96 -17.65 29.72 -4.16
N LYS A 97 -17.20 30.25 -3.01
CA LYS A 97 -16.59 31.58 -2.89
C LYS A 97 -15.07 31.54 -2.68
N GLN A 98 -14.46 30.36 -2.72
CA GLN A 98 -13.04 30.22 -2.45
C GLN A 98 -12.22 30.62 -3.68
N VAL A 99 -11.36 31.63 -3.52
CA VAL A 99 -10.45 32.11 -4.58
C VAL A 99 -8.97 31.94 -4.22
N VAL A 100 -8.68 31.64 -2.95
CA VAL A 100 -7.32 31.42 -2.41
C VAL A 100 -7.22 30.07 -1.73
N CYS A 101 -5.98 29.58 -1.58
CA CYS A 101 -5.69 28.30 -0.94
C CYS A 101 -6.35 28.14 0.44
N PHE A 102 -6.87 26.94 0.72
CA PHE A 102 -7.53 26.60 1.98
C PHE A 102 -6.64 26.69 3.22
N ARG A 103 -5.30 26.64 3.05
CA ARG A 103 -4.37 26.81 4.18
C ARG A 103 -4.43 28.27 4.67
N LYS A 104 -4.72 28.47 5.97
CA LYS A 104 -4.99 29.79 6.58
C LYS A 104 -3.98 30.88 6.20
N GLU A 105 -2.71 30.52 6.09
CA GLU A 105 -1.60 31.44 5.81
C GLU A 105 -1.25 31.56 4.31
N CYS A 106 -1.85 30.74 3.45
CA CYS A 106 -1.51 30.70 2.04
C CYS A 106 -2.44 31.58 1.21
N LYS A 107 -1.92 32.68 0.67
CA LYS A 107 -2.67 33.59 -0.21
C LYS A 107 -2.53 33.24 -1.71
N LYS A 108 -1.85 32.13 -2.05
CA LYS A 108 -1.68 31.70 -3.43
C LYS A 108 -3.03 31.30 -4.05
N LYS A 109 -3.19 31.57 -5.35
CA LYS A 109 -4.35 31.17 -6.16
C LYS A 109 -4.55 29.65 -6.12
N LEU A 110 -5.80 29.24 -6.29
CA LEU A 110 -6.18 27.83 -6.39
C LEU A 110 -5.59 27.16 -7.63
N GLN A 111 -5.16 25.91 -7.48
CA GLN A 111 -4.95 24.99 -8.59
C GLN A 111 -6.32 24.56 -9.12
N HIS A 112 -6.47 24.51 -10.45
CA HIS A 112 -7.74 24.22 -11.14
C HIS A 112 -8.49 23.03 -10.51
N GLY A 113 -9.77 23.25 -10.20
CA GLY A 113 -10.67 22.26 -9.61
C GLY A 113 -10.45 21.98 -8.12
N THR A 114 -9.35 22.46 -7.51
CA THR A 114 -8.97 22.16 -6.12
C THR A 114 -9.14 23.37 -5.18
N LYS A 115 -9.23 23.11 -3.88
CA LYS A 115 -9.23 24.09 -2.79
C LYS A 115 -7.81 24.45 -2.32
N PHE A 116 -6.78 23.89 -2.94
CA PHE A 116 -5.38 24.14 -2.61
C PHE A 116 -4.68 24.90 -3.73
N CYS A 117 -3.59 25.59 -3.42
CA CYS A 117 -2.68 26.06 -4.47
C CYS A 117 -1.82 24.89 -4.97
N LYS A 118 -1.15 25.05 -6.13
CA LYS A 118 -0.30 24.01 -6.72
C LYS A 118 0.67 23.38 -5.72
N TYR A 119 1.45 24.21 -5.00
CA TYR A 119 2.39 23.74 -3.99
C TYR A 119 1.73 22.84 -2.93
N HIS A 120 0.66 23.34 -2.27
CA HIS A 120 -0.01 22.58 -1.22
C HIS A 120 -0.77 21.36 -1.70
N PHE A 121 -1.20 21.34 -2.97
CA PHE A 121 -1.79 20.18 -3.61
C PHE A 121 -0.73 19.11 -3.92
N ASP A 122 0.40 19.52 -4.51
CA ASP A 122 1.51 18.63 -4.88
C ASP A 122 2.17 18.01 -3.63
N THR A 123 2.22 18.75 -2.51
CA THR A 123 2.73 18.24 -1.22
C THR A 123 1.63 17.59 -0.36
N PHE A 124 0.40 17.44 -0.87
CA PHE A 124 -0.67 16.82 -0.10
C PHE A 124 -0.51 15.29 -0.07
N THR A 125 -0.53 14.70 1.12
CA THR A 125 -0.53 13.25 1.30
C THR A 125 -1.92 12.73 1.71
N PRO A 126 -2.59 11.90 0.88
CA PRO A 126 -3.91 11.29 1.16
C PRO A 126 -4.00 10.51 2.48
N SER A 127 -2.87 10.04 3.01
CA SER A 127 -2.79 9.39 4.33
C SER A 127 -3.39 10.25 5.45
N ARG A 128 -3.52 11.58 5.24
CA ARG A 128 -4.16 12.50 6.20
C ARG A 128 -5.66 12.33 6.42
N ARG A 129 -6.37 11.47 5.66
CA ARG A 129 -7.84 11.27 5.77
C ARG A 129 -8.31 10.83 7.16
N TYR A 130 -7.47 10.11 7.90
CA TYR A 130 -7.70 9.72 9.29
C TYR A 130 -6.63 10.28 10.24
N SER A 131 -5.75 11.15 9.74
CA SER A 131 -4.68 11.76 10.54
C SER A 131 -5.08 13.11 11.12
N SER A 132 -6.31 13.59 10.93
CA SER A 132 -6.78 14.70 11.76
C SER A 132 -6.77 14.24 13.22
N PRO A 133 -6.24 15.04 14.15
CA PRO A 133 -6.25 14.72 15.57
C PRO A 133 -7.65 14.32 16.07
N GLU A 134 -8.69 14.99 15.60
CA GLU A 134 -10.09 14.72 15.95
C GLU A 134 -10.54 13.34 15.45
N SER A 135 -10.10 12.95 14.23
CA SER A 135 -10.43 11.63 13.72
C SER A 135 -9.66 10.51 14.39
N ARG A 136 -8.45 10.77 14.84
CA ARG A 136 -7.74 9.80 15.64
C ARG A 136 -8.42 9.61 17.01
N ILE A 137 -8.79 10.70 17.69
CA ILE A 137 -9.44 10.64 19.02
C ILE A 137 -10.71 9.80 18.96
N VAL A 138 -11.60 10.06 18.01
CA VAL A 138 -12.84 9.27 17.89
C VAL A 138 -12.55 7.80 17.56
N LEU A 139 -11.56 7.49 16.72
CA LEU A 139 -11.18 6.09 16.47
C LEU A 139 -10.57 5.43 17.71
N GLN A 140 -9.77 6.14 18.48
CA GLN A 140 -9.20 5.66 19.74
C GLN A 140 -10.30 5.42 20.78
N ASP A 141 -11.26 6.32 20.90
CA ASP A 141 -12.40 6.20 21.82
C ASP A 141 -13.27 4.99 21.45
N LEU A 142 -13.53 4.77 20.16
CA LEU A 142 -14.24 3.58 19.68
C LEU A 142 -13.47 2.29 19.93
N LEU A 143 -12.14 2.33 19.79
CA LEU A 143 -11.28 1.16 19.92
C LEU A 143 -11.01 0.80 21.38
N LYS A 144 -10.99 1.78 22.30
CA LYS A 144 -10.61 1.60 23.71
C LYS A 144 -11.38 0.48 24.44
N PRO A 145 -12.72 0.37 24.35
CA PRO A 145 -13.46 -0.74 24.96
C PRO A 145 -13.05 -2.10 24.37
N GLU A 146 -12.80 -2.14 23.06
CA GLU A 146 -12.36 -3.37 22.37
C GLU A 146 -10.96 -3.80 22.80
N LEU A 147 -10.07 -2.85 23.09
CA LEU A 147 -8.74 -3.16 23.59
C LEU A 147 -8.75 -3.62 25.05
N SER A 148 -9.82 -3.39 25.81
CA SER A 148 -9.95 -3.88 27.20
C SER A 148 -10.47 -5.31 27.31
N ARG A 149 -11.17 -5.83 26.30
CA ARG A 149 -11.69 -7.21 26.32
C ARG A 149 -10.68 -8.22 25.79
N GLU A 150 -10.80 -9.47 26.19
CA GLU A 150 -10.03 -10.59 25.64
C GLU A 150 -10.52 -10.95 24.24
N TRP A 151 -9.57 -11.17 23.33
CA TRP A 151 -9.82 -11.53 21.94
C TRP A 151 -9.56 -13.02 21.75
N GLU A 152 -10.59 -13.80 21.45
CA GLU A 152 -10.38 -15.20 21.03
C GLU A 152 -9.93 -15.21 19.57
N PRO A 153 -8.74 -15.68 19.15
CA PRO A 153 -8.30 -15.70 17.74
C PRO A 153 -9.07 -16.73 16.89
N TYR A 154 -9.00 -16.66 15.55
CA TYR A 154 -9.52 -17.78 14.73
C TYR A 154 -8.72 -19.07 15.01
N PRO A 155 -9.33 -20.27 14.91
CA PRO A 155 -8.64 -21.53 15.21
C PRO A 155 -7.36 -21.76 14.39
N ASP A 156 -7.38 -21.41 13.11
CA ASP A 156 -6.22 -21.50 12.21
C ASP A 156 -5.13 -20.49 12.57
N PHE A 157 -5.51 -19.28 13.00
CA PHE A 157 -4.55 -18.26 13.45
C PHE A 157 -4.03 -18.50 14.87
N LYS A 158 -4.74 -19.25 15.71
CA LYS A 158 -4.29 -19.64 17.05
C LYS A 158 -2.97 -20.41 17.00
N PHE A 159 -2.80 -21.27 16.00
CA PHE A 159 -1.53 -21.95 15.75
C PHE A 159 -0.40 -20.96 15.43
N VAL A 160 -0.67 -19.96 14.58
CA VAL A 160 0.30 -18.90 14.24
C VAL A 160 0.68 -18.09 15.48
N LEU A 161 -0.28 -17.71 16.32
CA LEU A 161 -0.01 -16.98 17.56
C LEU A 161 0.79 -17.81 18.56
N ASN A 162 0.50 -19.11 18.70
CA ASN A 162 1.29 -19.99 19.56
C ASN A 162 2.74 -20.08 19.07
N LEU A 163 2.95 -20.24 17.76
CA LEU A 163 4.29 -20.28 17.17
C LEU A 163 5.02 -18.94 17.38
N TRP A 164 4.35 -17.82 17.14
CA TRP A 164 4.84 -16.48 17.42
C TRP A 164 5.32 -16.35 18.88
N VAL A 165 4.49 -16.75 19.85
CA VAL A 165 4.83 -16.71 21.28
C VAL A 165 6.05 -17.59 21.59
N SER A 166 6.12 -18.81 21.06
CA SER A 166 7.26 -19.70 21.28
C SER A 166 8.57 -19.12 20.74
N ILE A 167 8.55 -18.55 19.54
CA ILE A 167 9.73 -17.86 18.97
C ILE A 167 10.11 -16.65 19.82
N ARG A 168 9.15 -15.82 20.23
CA ARG A 168 9.38 -14.64 21.07
C ARG A 168 9.99 -14.99 22.43
N ARG A 169 9.61 -16.14 22.99
CA ARG A 169 10.19 -16.70 24.23
C ARG A 169 11.54 -17.38 24.01
N ARG A 170 12.07 -17.37 22.79
CA ARG A 170 13.34 -17.99 22.39
C ARG A 170 13.38 -19.48 22.70
N ASP A 171 12.31 -20.20 22.37
CA ASP A 171 12.35 -21.66 22.37
C ASP A 171 13.53 -22.12 21.48
N PRO A 172 14.55 -22.80 22.04
CA PRO A 172 15.75 -23.17 21.31
C PRO A 172 15.49 -24.15 20.17
N ASN A 173 14.33 -24.80 20.14
CA ASN A 173 13.96 -25.78 19.13
C ASN A 173 13.26 -25.16 17.91
N ILE A 174 12.99 -23.86 17.93
CA ILE A 174 12.23 -23.19 16.87
C ILE A 174 13.07 -22.06 16.27
N HIS A 175 13.41 -22.20 14.99
CA HIS A 175 14.13 -21.17 14.26
C HIS A 175 13.29 -19.88 14.14
N PRO A 176 13.86 -18.67 14.36
CA PRO A 176 13.09 -17.42 14.29
C PRO A 176 12.40 -17.17 12.93
N CYS A 177 13.00 -17.65 11.85
CA CYS A 177 12.45 -17.53 10.49
C CYS A 177 11.45 -18.64 10.13
N ARG A 178 11.04 -19.50 11.07
CA ARG A 178 9.90 -20.42 10.89
C ARG A 178 8.61 -19.66 10.59
N LEU A 179 8.53 -18.41 11.06
CA LEU A 179 7.44 -17.47 10.85
C LEU A 179 8.05 -16.11 10.49
N VAL A 180 7.70 -15.54 9.34
CA VAL A 180 8.21 -14.22 8.90
C VAL A 180 7.08 -13.31 8.45
N LEU A 181 7.32 -12.02 8.59
CA LEU A 181 6.42 -10.95 8.18
C LEU A 181 6.93 -10.40 6.85
N ILE A 182 6.03 -10.18 5.90
CA ILE A 182 6.36 -9.71 4.56
C ILE A 182 5.40 -8.62 4.11
N ASP A 183 5.94 -7.62 3.42
CA ASP A 183 5.23 -6.65 2.62
C ASP A 183 6.03 -6.33 1.34
N LEU A 184 5.35 -5.93 0.27
CA LEU A 184 5.98 -5.55 -0.99
C LEU A 184 5.43 -4.22 -1.49
N GLU A 185 6.31 -3.39 -2.04
CA GLU A 185 5.88 -2.36 -2.98
C GLU A 185 5.97 -2.90 -4.40
N TYR A 186 4.91 -2.73 -5.17
CA TYR A 186 4.83 -3.22 -6.55
C TYR A 186 4.00 -2.29 -7.44
N CYS A 187 4.22 -2.39 -8.74
CA CYS A 187 3.44 -1.67 -9.74
C CYS A 187 2.14 -2.43 -10.05
N PRO A 188 0.93 -1.92 -9.71
CA PRO A 188 -0.31 -2.71 -9.85
C PRO A 188 -0.67 -3.10 -11.29
N GLY A 189 -0.22 -2.31 -12.27
CA GLY A 189 -0.51 -2.55 -13.69
C GLY A 189 0.36 -3.62 -14.33
N SER A 190 1.59 -3.81 -13.85
CA SER A 190 2.54 -4.80 -14.38
C SER A 190 2.78 -5.97 -13.42
N GLY A 191 2.49 -5.82 -12.13
CA GLY A 191 2.91 -6.76 -11.10
C GLY A 191 4.41 -6.71 -10.80
N LYS A 192 5.16 -5.73 -11.35
CA LYS A 192 6.59 -5.56 -11.06
C LYS A 192 6.79 -5.29 -9.57
N VAL A 193 7.47 -6.18 -8.87
CA VAL A 193 7.95 -5.96 -7.51
C VAL A 193 9.03 -4.90 -7.57
N VAL A 194 8.96 -3.89 -6.70
CA VAL A 194 9.86 -2.74 -6.64
C VAL A 194 10.68 -2.77 -5.36
N GLU A 195 10.05 -3.12 -4.23
CA GLU A 195 10.66 -3.15 -2.91
C GLU A 195 10.18 -4.38 -2.15
N ILE A 196 11.07 -4.98 -1.36
CA ILE A 196 10.81 -6.15 -0.54
C ILE A 196 11.18 -5.81 0.91
N GLY A 197 10.21 -5.93 1.81
CA GLY A 197 10.42 -5.86 3.25
C GLY A 197 10.08 -7.18 3.91
N ILE A 198 11.04 -7.78 4.62
CA ILE A 198 10.85 -9.00 5.41
C ILE A 198 11.52 -8.86 6.77
N CYS A 199 10.80 -9.20 7.84
CA CYS A 199 11.39 -9.34 9.17
C CYS A 199 10.99 -10.66 9.83
N ASP A 200 11.83 -11.15 10.75
CA ASP A 200 11.50 -12.30 11.58
C ASP A 200 10.57 -11.93 12.75
N CYS A 201 10.14 -12.94 13.51
CA CYS A 201 9.30 -12.75 14.69
C CYS A 201 10.03 -12.15 15.91
N LEU A 202 11.31 -11.82 15.79
CA LEU A 202 12.07 -11.07 16.78
C LEU A 202 12.22 -9.59 16.38
N GLY A 203 11.76 -9.22 15.18
CA GLY A 203 11.87 -7.88 14.62
C GLY A 203 13.23 -7.61 13.99
N ASN A 204 14.02 -8.65 13.71
CA ASN A 204 15.25 -8.53 12.93
C ASN A 204 14.88 -8.45 11.45
N PHE A 205 15.52 -7.52 10.73
CA PHE A 205 15.31 -7.37 9.30
C PHE A 205 16.05 -8.49 8.57
N ILE A 206 15.29 -9.23 7.77
CA ILE A 206 15.80 -10.29 6.91
C ILE A 206 16.13 -9.71 5.54
N LEU A 207 15.17 -9.00 4.94
CA LEU A 207 15.33 -8.31 3.67
C LEU A 207 14.74 -6.90 3.76
N ASP A 208 15.50 -5.93 3.28
CA ASP A 208 15.08 -4.55 3.06
C ASP A 208 15.79 -4.05 1.81
N CYS A 209 15.20 -4.34 0.64
CA CYS A 209 15.84 -4.08 -0.65
C CYS A 209 14.87 -3.57 -1.72
N SER A 210 15.41 -2.83 -2.68
CA SER A 210 14.78 -2.63 -3.99
C SER A 210 15.14 -3.78 -4.91
N THR A 211 14.27 -4.11 -5.85
CA THR A 211 14.53 -5.17 -6.83
C THR A 211 15.31 -4.64 -8.03
N GLN A 212 16.30 -5.41 -8.47
CA GLN A 212 16.90 -5.31 -9.79
C GLN A 212 16.23 -6.35 -10.69
N VAL A 213 15.53 -5.87 -11.71
CA VAL A 213 14.83 -6.72 -12.67
C VAL A 213 15.68 -6.85 -13.91
N SER A 214 15.81 -8.07 -14.46
CA SER A 214 16.54 -8.27 -15.71
C SER A 214 15.87 -7.53 -16.87
N ALA A 215 16.65 -7.16 -17.90
CA ALA A 215 16.12 -6.47 -19.08
C ALA A 215 14.97 -7.24 -19.76
N ILE A 216 15.02 -8.58 -19.72
CA ILE A 216 14.01 -9.47 -20.27
C ILE A 216 12.68 -9.32 -19.53
N ILE A 217 12.71 -9.32 -18.20
CA ILE A 217 11.50 -9.15 -17.40
C ILE A 217 10.98 -7.72 -17.49
N ASP A 218 11.85 -6.71 -17.58
CA ASP A 218 11.43 -5.33 -17.83
C ASP A 218 10.68 -5.20 -19.16
N GLU A 219 11.11 -5.91 -20.20
CA GLU A 219 10.39 -5.98 -21.47
C GLU A 219 9.03 -6.69 -21.32
N MET A 220 8.96 -7.79 -20.56
CA MET A 220 7.70 -8.48 -20.26
C MET A 220 6.71 -7.56 -19.54
N TYR A 221 7.16 -6.83 -18.52
CA TYR A 221 6.35 -5.88 -17.79
C TYR A 221 5.93 -4.68 -18.65
N ALA A 222 6.82 -4.19 -19.53
CA ALA A 222 6.50 -3.13 -20.47
C ALA A 222 5.37 -3.56 -21.45
N ARG A 223 5.42 -4.80 -21.94
CA ARG A 223 4.37 -5.38 -22.80
C ARG A 223 3.04 -5.55 -22.07
N GLN A 224 3.05 -6.00 -20.81
CA GLN A 224 1.84 -6.12 -20.00
C GLN A 224 1.22 -4.75 -19.65
N GLY A 225 2.06 -3.75 -19.38
CA GLY A 225 1.65 -2.37 -19.12
C GLY A 225 1.17 -1.58 -20.35
N ALA A 226 1.20 -2.17 -21.55
CA ALA A 226 0.69 -1.57 -22.78
C ALA A 226 -0.78 -1.89 -23.07
N ALA A 227 -1.45 -2.67 -22.20
CA ALA A 227 -2.87 -3.00 -22.38
C ALA A 227 -3.78 -1.75 -22.23
N PRO A 228 -4.87 -1.63 -23.02
CA PRO A 228 -5.84 -0.55 -22.87
C PRO A 228 -6.45 -0.57 -21.44
N GLY A 229 -6.22 0.50 -20.67
CA GLY A 229 -6.58 0.60 -19.24
C GLY A 229 -5.38 0.66 -18.28
N ALA A 230 -4.17 0.37 -18.77
CA ALA A 230 -2.95 0.44 -17.96
C ALA A 230 -2.49 1.88 -17.65
N SER A 231 -3.06 2.93 -18.26
CA SER A 231 -2.58 4.31 -18.09
C SER A 231 -2.72 4.83 -16.64
N VAL A 232 -3.83 4.55 -15.97
CA VAL A 232 -4.07 4.96 -14.57
C VAL A 232 -3.24 4.12 -13.61
N ALA A 233 -3.20 2.80 -13.81
CA ALA A 233 -2.37 1.88 -13.01
C ALA A 233 -0.87 2.19 -13.17
N ARG A 234 -0.44 2.59 -14.37
CA ARG A 234 0.92 3.06 -14.67
C ARG A 234 1.21 4.40 -14.01
N GLN A 235 0.29 5.36 -14.00
CA GLN A 235 0.47 6.62 -13.27
C GLN A 235 0.55 6.40 -11.75
N ILE A 236 -0.24 5.47 -11.21
CA ILE A 236 -0.16 5.04 -9.80
C ILE A 236 1.20 4.37 -9.54
N GLY A 237 1.61 3.44 -10.40
CA GLY A 237 2.91 2.77 -10.31
C GLY A 237 4.09 3.75 -10.39
N ILE A 238 4.06 4.74 -11.30
CA ILE A 238 5.08 5.80 -11.39
C ILE A 238 5.11 6.63 -10.10
N ARG A 239 3.96 6.89 -9.47
CA ARG A 239 3.93 7.61 -8.18
C ARG A 239 4.48 6.75 -7.03
N GLN A 240 4.24 5.44 -7.03
CA GLN A 240 4.86 4.52 -6.06
C GLN A 240 6.37 4.43 -6.27
N LEU A 241 6.82 4.23 -7.51
CA LEU A 241 8.25 4.23 -7.87
C LEU A 241 8.96 5.51 -7.40
N ARG A 242 8.37 6.68 -7.64
CA ARG A 242 8.92 7.96 -7.15
C ARG A 242 8.96 8.10 -5.63
N ARG A 243 8.13 7.35 -4.89
CA ARG A 243 8.20 7.30 -3.42
C ARG A 243 9.30 6.35 -2.97
N CYS A 244 9.44 5.21 -3.65
CA CYS A 244 10.55 4.29 -3.43
C CYS A 244 11.90 4.97 -3.69
N ASP A 245 12.01 5.90 -4.65
CA ASP A 245 13.24 6.69 -4.89
C ASP A 245 13.68 7.55 -3.68
N ILE A 246 12.77 7.87 -2.76
CA ILE A 246 13.07 8.67 -1.55
C ILE A 246 13.59 7.77 -0.43
N HIS A 247 13.09 6.54 -0.35
CA HIS A 247 13.57 5.54 0.59
C HIS A 247 14.86 4.92 0.06
N ARG A 248 15.83 4.68 0.95
CA ARG A 248 17.06 3.95 0.62
C ARG A 248 17.04 2.66 1.44
N PRO A 249 16.61 1.54 0.85
CA PRO A 249 16.59 0.26 1.53
C PRO A 249 17.97 -0.08 2.10
N ARG A 250 18.01 -0.74 3.26
CA ARG A 250 19.26 -1.10 3.93
C ARG A 250 20.18 -1.93 3.03
N ASP A 251 19.61 -2.89 2.31
CA ASP A 251 20.35 -3.86 1.50
C ASP A 251 20.55 -3.37 0.06
N GLY A 252 20.14 -2.13 -0.24
CA GLY A 252 20.29 -1.50 -1.54
C GLY A 252 19.39 -2.15 -2.60
N GLN A 253 19.94 -2.31 -3.80
CA GLN A 253 19.25 -2.96 -4.92
C GLN A 253 19.78 -4.39 -5.09
N LEU A 254 18.89 -5.38 -5.09
CA LEU A 254 19.25 -6.80 -5.16
C LEU A 254 18.64 -7.47 -6.40
N THR A 255 19.41 -8.34 -7.03
CA THR A 255 18.95 -9.28 -8.05
C THR A 255 18.12 -10.41 -7.42
N ALA A 256 17.37 -11.15 -8.24
CA ALA A 256 16.62 -12.32 -7.77
C ALA A 256 17.53 -13.38 -7.14
N ASP A 257 18.73 -13.59 -7.68
CA ASP A 257 19.73 -14.51 -7.13
C ASP A 257 20.14 -14.11 -5.71
N GLN A 258 20.44 -12.82 -5.50
CA GLN A 258 20.83 -12.33 -4.18
C GLN A 258 19.66 -12.39 -3.19
N VAL A 259 18.43 -12.13 -3.64
CA VAL A 259 17.24 -12.30 -2.79
C VAL A 259 17.07 -13.77 -2.41
N ALA A 260 17.16 -14.68 -3.38
CA ALA A 260 17.08 -16.13 -3.17
C ALA A 260 18.14 -16.62 -2.17
N ASP A 261 19.40 -16.21 -2.35
CA ASP A 261 20.51 -16.56 -1.46
C ASP A 261 20.28 -16.04 -0.04
N GLN A 262 19.78 -14.82 0.11
CA GLN A 262 19.48 -14.25 1.43
C GLN A 262 18.31 -14.96 2.13
N LEU A 263 17.26 -15.31 1.40
CA LEU A 263 16.16 -16.10 1.95
C LEU A 263 16.66 -17.47 2.43
N ALA A 264 17.45 -18.16 1.60
CA ALA A 264 18.02 -19.47 1.94
C ALA A 264 18.99 -19.38 3.14
N ALA A 265 19.84 -18.36 3.18
CA ALA A 265 20.79 -18.14 4.28
C ALA A 265 20.09 -17.91 5.64
N HIS A 266 18.87 -17.37 5.63
CA HIS A 266 18.04 -17.21 6.83
C HIS A 266 17.14 -18.43 7.10
N GLY A 267 17.29 -19.52 6.35
CA GLY A 267 16.48 -20.73 6.49
C GLY A 267 15.00 -20.49 6.18
N ILE A 268 14.69 -19.55 5.27
CA ILE A 268 13.35 -19.38 4.74
C ILE A 268 13.17 -20.37 3.60
N ASP A 269 12.24 -21.30 3.78
CA ASP A 269 11.98 -22.41 2.87
C ASP A 269 10.48 -22.63 2.64
N GLU A 270 10.12 -23.74 2.00
CA GLU A 270 8.72 -24.14 1.78
C GLU A 270 7.88 -24.36 3.03
N ASN A 271 8.53 -24.65 4.14
CA ASN A 271 7.85 -24.86 5.40
C ASN A 271 7.51 -23.53 6.04
N THR A 272 8.28 -22.46 5.80
CA THR A 272 8.13 -21.15 6.45
C THR A 272 6.72 -20.58 6.30
N ILE A 273 6.18 -20.12 7.43
CA ILE A 273 4.87 -19.46 7.49
C ILE A 273 5.07 -17.97 7.22
N LEU A 274 4.29 -17.45 6.29
CA LEU A 274 4.35 -16.06 5.87
C LEU A 274 3.17 -15.29 6.46
N ILE A 275 3.43 -14.08 6.94
CA ILE A 275 2.41 -13.17 7.47
C ILE A 275 2.41 -11.89 6.65
N ALA A 276 1.25 -11.52 6.09
CA ALA A 276 1.06 -10.28 5.35
C ALA A 276 -0.21 -9.55 5.81
N TRP A 277 -0.22 -8.22 5.74
CA TRP A 277 -1.37 -7.44 6.19
C TRP A 277 -2.61 -7.67 5.30
N SER A 278 -2.43 -8.00 4.03
CA SER A 278 -3.52 -8.19 3.07
C SER A 278 -4.24 -9.55 3.19
N TYR A 279 -5.55 -9.57 2.88
CA TYR A 279 -6.30 -10.83 2.68
C TYR A 279 -5.88 -11.57 1.42
N ARG A 280 -5.35 -10.83 0.45
CA ARG A 280 -4.99 -11.39 -0.83
C ARG A 280 -3.55 -11.86 -0.74
N LYS A 281 -3.28 -12.99 -1.38
CA LYS A 281 -1.94 -13.56 -1.53
C LYS A 281 -1.13 -12.82 -2.60
N ILE A 282 -1.31 -11.50 -2.72
CA ILE A 282 -0.69 -10.70 -3.77
C ILE A 282 0.81 -10.64 -3.52
N ASP A 283 1.23 -10.29 -2.30
CA ASP A 283 2.65 -10.08 -2.01
C ASP A 283 3.45 -11.35 -2.27
N VAL A 284 3.07 -12.47 -1.64
CA VAL A 284 3.70 -13.77 -1.87
C VAL A 284 3.59 -14.23 -3.32
N GLY A 285 2.43 -14.01 -3.96
CA GLY A 285 2.21 -14.38 -5.35
C GLY A 285 3.11 -13.62 -6.33
N LEU A 286 3.32 -12.33 -6.10
CA LEU A 286 4.17 -11.47 -6.92
C LEU A 286 5.65 -11.75 -6.68
N LEU A 287 6.08 -11.88 -5.42
CA LEU A 287 7.47 -12.26 -5.08
C LEU A 287 7.84 -13.57 -5.75
N ARG A 288 6.97 -14.58 -5.63
CA ARG A 288 7.18 -15.88 -6.25
C ARG A 288 7.20 -15.80 -7.78
N ALA A 289 6.22 -15.12 -8.39
CA ALA A 289 6.18 -15.00 -9.85
C ALA A 289 7.43 -14.29 -10.40
N TRP A 290 7.96 -13.32 -9.67
CA TRP A 290 9.22 -12.65 -10.03
C TRP A 290 10.42 -13.60 -9.88
N LEU A 291 10.56 -14.31 -8.75
CA LEU A 291 11.63 -15.29 -8.56
C LEU A 291 11.57 -16.43 -9.57
N ASP A 292 10.37 -16.99 -9.84
CA ASP A 292 10.14 -18.03 -10.85
C ASP A 292 10.61 -17.55 -12.24
N ALA A 293 10.29 -16.31 -12.60
CA ALA A 293 10.64 -15.74 -13.90
C ALA A 293 12.15 -15.50 -14.08
N GLU A 294 12.88 -15.29 -12.99
CA GLU A 294 14.36 -15.20 -12.99
C GLU A 294 15.03 -16.58 -12.73
N GLY A 295 14.25 -17.68 -12.68
CA GLY A 295 14.79 -19.03 -12.51
C GLY A 295 15.23 -19.35 -11.08
N ARG A 296 14.58 -18.77 -10.08
CA ARG A 296 14.79 -18.98 -8.62
C ARG A 296 13.51 -19.39 -7.88
N GLY A 297 12.64 -20.11 -8.58
CA GLY A 297 11.32 -20.51 -8.08
C GLY A 297 11.31 -21.54 -6.96
N GLU A 298 12.44 -22.22 -6.76
CA GLU A 298 12.64 -23.24 -5.73
C GLU A 298 12.63 -22.69 -4.31
N VAL A 299 12.99 -21.41 -4.11
CA VAL A 299 13.09 -20.81 -2.77
C VAL A 299 11.72 -20.61 -2.12
N LEU A 300 10.71 -20.25 -2.91
CA LEU A 300 9.33 -20.07 -2.44
C LEU A 300 8.39 -20.98 -3.23
N SER A 301 8.18 -22.18 -2.71
CA SER A 301 7.31 -23.15 -3.35
C SER A 301 5.83 -22.74 -3.35
N SER A 302 5.01 -23.48 -4.11
CA SER A 302 3.55 -23.27 -4.12
C SER A 302 2.86 -23.57 -2.79
N THR A 303 3.49 -24.32 -1.89
CA THR A 303 2.91 -24.64 -0.57
C THR A 303 2.99 -23.45 0.38
N ASN A 304 3.99 -22.55 0.25
CA ASN A 304 4.10 -21.31 1.03
C ASN A 304 2.85 -20.44 0.92
N VAL A 305 2.18 -20.49 -0.24
CA VAL A 305 0.92 -19.77 -0.49
C VAL A 305 -0.22 -20.30 0.39
N LYS A 306 -0.20 -21.58 0.78
CA LYS A 306 -1.17 -22.15 1.75
C LYS A 306 -0.84 -21.75 3.19
N SER A 307 0.41 -21.40 3.45
CA SER A 307 0.93 -20.95 4.75
C SER A 307 0.93 -19.43 4.91
N LEU A 308 0.20 -18.68 4.07
CA LEU A 308 0.02 -17.23 4.24
C LEU A 308 -1.15 -16.93 5.18
N PHE A 309 -0.87 -16.25 6.28
CA PHE A 309 -1.89 -15.77 7.21
C PHE A 309 -1.90 -14.24 7.28
N SER A 310 -3.04 -13.69 7.68
CA SER A 310 -3.25 -12.25 7.73
C SER A 310 -3.84 -11.81 9.06
N PRO A 311 -3.11 -11.04 9.90
CA PRO A 311 -3.64 -10.51 11.15
C PRO A 311 -4.82 -9.58 10.93
N LEU A 312 -4.92 -8.94 9.75
CA LEU A 312 -6.07 -8.14 9.37
C LEU A 312 -7.39 -8.92 9.46
N ARG A 313 -7.38 -10.26 9.29
CA ARG A 313 -8.54 -11.11 9.51
C ARG A 313 -9.00 -11.12 10.97
N GLU A 314 -8.06 -11.16 11.91
CA GLU A 314 -8.35 -11.08 13.34
C GLU A 314 -8.92 -9.72 13.70
N PHE A 315 -8.23 -8.63 13.33
CA PHE A 315 -8.72 -7.28 13.58
C PHE A 315 -10.10 -7.03 12.96
N LYS A 316 -10.35 -7.48 11.73
CA LYS A 316 -11.67 -7.33 11.10
C LYS A 316 -12.76 -8.07 11.83
N ARG A 317 -12.53 -9.31 12.28
CA ARG A 317 -13.55 -10.03 13.05
C ARG A 317 -13.85 -9.30 14.35
N GLN A 318 -12.81 -8.88 15.05
CA GLN A 318 -12.94 -8.29 16.37
C GLN A 318 -13.52 -6.88 16.33
N LEU A 319 -13.32 -6.13 15.24
CA LEU A 319 -13.79 -4.75 15.13
C LEU A 319 -14.96 -4.56 14.16
N ARG A 320 -15.57 -5.64 13.64
CA ARG A 320 -16.64 -5.56 12.63
C ARG A 320 -17.88 -4.81 13.09
N HIS A 321 -18.20 -4.87 14.39
CA HIS A 321 -19.36 -4.23 14.99
C HIS A 321 -19.13 -2.75 15.28
N LEU A 322 -17.88 -2.30 15.38
CA LEU A 322 -17.57 -0.90 15.60
C LEU A 322 -18.05 -0.06 14.41
N LYS A 323 -18.93 0.90 14.72
CA LYS A 323 -19.47 1.84 13.76
C LYS A 323 -18.87 3.22 13.97
N VAL A 324 -18.29 3.75 12.90
CA VAL A 324 -17.75 5.10 12.90
C VAL A 324 -18.89 6.11 12.68
N PRO A 325 -19.02 7.17 13.50
CA PRO A 325 -20.08 8.17 13.36
C PRO A 325 -20.13 8.79 11.96
N LYS A 326 -21.27 9.30 11.50
CA LYS A 326 -21.29 10.15 10.31
C LYS A 326 -21.30 11.62 10.74
N PRO A 327 -20.64 12.54 10.02
CA PRO A 327 -19.90 12.37 8.77
C PRO A 327 -18.39 12.13 9.00
N PHE A 328 -18.01 10.93 9.46
CA PHE A 328 -16.63 10.66 9.82
C PHE A 328 -16.04 9.47 9.05
N PRO A 329 -14.89 9.70 8.39
CA PRO A 329 -14.76 10.78 7.41
C PRO A 329 -15.86 10.62 6.34
N GLU A 330 -16.31 11.75 5.75
CA GLU A 330 -17.48 11.92 4.84
C GLU A 330 -17.74 10.83 3.77
N ARG A 331 -16.83 9.89 3.52
CA ARG A 331 -16.84 9.01 2.35
C ARG A 331 -16.54 7.54 2.58
N SER A 332 -16.40 7.07 3.81
CA SER A 332 -16.48 5.62 3.97
C SER A 332 -17.90 5.17 3.57
N ARG A 333 -18.02 4.50 2.41
CA ARG A 333 -19.30 3.93 1.94
C ARG A 333 -19.93 3.03 3.01
N THR A 334 -19.07 2.49 3.86
CA THR A 334 -19.45 1.71 5.03
C THR A 334 -19.14 2.51 6.28
N ASN A 335 -19.99 2.42 7.30
CA ASN A 335 -19.67 2.98 8.62
C ASN A 335 -18.77 2.05 9.43
N HIS A 336 -17.94 1.20 8.81
CA HIS A 336 -17.09 0.26 9.53
C HIS A 336 -15.80 0.93 10.02
N PHE A 337 -15.25 0.38 11.11
CA PHE A 337 -13.94 0.77 11.60
C PHE A 337 -12.85 0.57 10.53
N PRO A 338 -12.00 1.57 10.26
CA PRO A 338 -10.95 1.47 9.26
C PRO A 338 -9.80 0.58 9.75
N LEU A 339 -9.35 -0.33 8.89
CA LEU A 339 -8.29 -1.30 9.21
C LEU A 339 -7.09 -1.21 8.26
N ALA A 340 -6.99 -0.12 7.50
CA ALA A 340 -5.78 0.14 6.73
C ALA A 340 -4.62 0.35 7.72
N LEU A 341 -3.44 -0.15 7.38
CA LEU A 341 -2.30 -0.21 8.29
C LEU A 341 -1.89 1.21 8.74
N GLU A 342 -1.87 2.15 7.79
CA GLU A 342 -1.59 3.56 7.97
C GLU A 342 -2.60 4.31 8.86
N ILE A 343 -3.72 3.67 9.20
CA ILE A 343 -4.77 4.20 10.09
C ILE A 343 -4.72 3.47 11.43
N LEU A 344 -4.79 2.14 11.41
CA LEU A 344 -4.89 1.34 12.63
C LEU A 344 -3.62 1.46 13.48
N PHE A 345 -2.45 1.47 12.83
CA PHE A 345 -1.17 1.56 13.53
C PHE A 345 -1.05 2.84 14.39
N PRO A 346 -1.24 4.07 13.86
CA PRO A 346 -1.21 5.29 14.69
C PRO A 346 -2.39 5.41 15.65
N VAL A 347 -3.53 4.77 15.41
CA VAL A 347 -4.63 4.73 16.40
C VAL A 347 -4.20 3.91 17.62
N ILE A 348 -3.58 2.74 17.40
CA ILE A 348 -3.08 1.88 18.46
C ILE A 348 -1.84 2.50 19.10
N PHE A 349 -0.73 2.71 18.38
CA PHE A 349 0.57 3.09 18.95
C PHE A 349 0.83 4.59 19.03
N GLY A 350 0.03 5.39 18.34
CA GLY A 350 0.11 6.84 18.39
C GLY A 350 0.98 7.56 17.39
N LEU A 351 0.73 8.86 17.20
CA LEU A 351 1.37 9.67 16.16
C LEU A 351 2.86 9.94 16.37
N HIS A 352 3.33 9.89 17.62
CA HIS A 352 4.75 10.07 17.93
C HIS A 352 5.57 8.82 17.67
N HIS A 353 4.94 7.69 17.33
CA HIS A 353 5.67 6.47 17.02
C HIS A 353 6.53 6.69 15.76
N PRO A 354 7.84 6.36 15.76
CA PRO A 354 8.75 6.71 14.66
C PRO A 354 8.46 6.07 13.28
N LEU A 355 7.55 5.10 13.23
CA LEU A 355 7.09 4.46 12.01
C LEU A 355 5.84 5.14 11.41
N VAL A 356 5.16 6.01 12.15
CA VAL A 356 3.96 6.68 11.64
C VAL A 356 4.29 7.62 10.50
N GLY A 357 3.48 7.55 9.44
CA GLY A 357 3.61 8.41 8.27
C GLY A 357 4.69 7.99 7.28
N LYS A 358 5.34 6.85 7.53
CA LYS A 358 6.33 6.20 6.65
C LYS A 358 5.77 4.95 5.96
N ASN A 359 4.45 4.81 5.94
CA ASN A 359 3.78 3.77 5.18
C ASN A 359 4.09 3.90 3.69
N HIS A 360 3.99 2.78 2.97
CA HIS A 360 4.49 2.60 1.61
C HIS A 360 6.01 2.50 1.50
N GLU A 361 6.67 2.10 2.59
CA GLU A 361 8.03 1.58 2.61
C GLU A 361 7.89 0.14 3.12
N ALA A 362 8.27 -0.85 2.32
CA ALA A 362 7.88 -2.24 2.54
C ALA A 362 8.38 -2.76 3.91
N ILE A 363 9.61 -2.40 4.29
CA ILE A 363 10.16 -2.76 5.60
C ILE A 363 9.44 -2.03 6.75
N VAL A 364 8.99 -0.80 6.55
CA VAL A 364 8.26 -0.04 7.59
C VAL A 364 6.90 -0.68 7.82
N ASP A 365 6.16 -0.99 6.77
CA ASP A 365 4.85 -1.62 6.88
C ASP A 365 4.97 -3.03 7.51
N THR A 366 6.03 -3.77 7.16
CA THR A 366 6.40 -5.03 7.84
C THR A 366 6.65 -4.83 9.34
N MET A 367 7.38 -3.79 9.73
CA MET A 367 7.66 -3.49 11.14
C MET A 367 6.43 -2.97 11.91
N GLN A 368 5.55 -2.22 11.25
CA GLN A 368 4.26 -1.84 11.82
C GLN A 368 3.39 -3.09 12.07
N MET A 369 3.40 -4.04 11.14
CA MET A 369 2.72 -5.32 11.29
C MET A 369 3.32 -6.17 12.42
N PHE A 370 4.64 -6.20 12.57
CA PHE A 370 5.33 -6.87 13.69
C PHE A 370 4.83 -6.36 15.04
N LEU A 371 4.70 -5.04 15.20
CA LEU A 371 4.17 -4.44 16.41
C LEU A 371 2.69 -4.77 16.62
N LEU A 372 1.89 -4.76 15.55
CA LEU A 372 0.48 -5.18 15.63
C LEU A 372 0.30 -6.66 15.98
N MET A 373 1.22 -7.54 15.57
CA MET A 373 1.26 -8.94 16.00
C MET A 373 1.52 -9.05 17.51
N GLY A 374 2.48 -8.27 18.02
CA GLY A 374 2.70 -8.15 19.47
C GLY A 374 1.48 -7.59 20.21
N ALA A 375 0.76 -6.63 19.61
CA ALA A 375 -0.49 -6.13 20.17
C ALA A 375 -1.58 -7.21 20.21
N LEU A 376 -1.73 -7.96 19.13
CA LEU A 376 -2.68 -9.06 19.03
C LEU A 376 -2.39 -10.17 20.06
N GLU A 377 -1.12 -10.53 20.27
CA GLU A 377 -0.69 -11.45 21.33
C GLU A 377 -1.24 -11.01 22.70
N GLN A 378 -1.07 -9.74 23.08
CA GLN A 378 -1.58 -9.24 24.36
C GLN A 378 -3.10 -9.17 24.41
N LEU A 379 -3.76 -8.81 23.30
CA LEU A 379 -5.22 -8.76 23.24
C LEU A 379 -5.87 -10.13 23.41
N CYS A 380 -5.14 -11.20 23.05
CA CYS A 380 -5.55 -12.59 23.29
C CYS A 380 -5.30 -13.08 24.73
N LEU A 381 -4.74 -12.26 25.62
CA LEU A 381 -4.62 -12.57 27.04
C LEU A 381 -5.75 -11.90 27.85
N PRO A 382 -6.15 -12.48 29.00
CA PRO A 382 -6.97 -11.79 29.99
C PRO A 382 -6.36 -10.43 30.38
N SER A 383 -7.21 -9.42 30.62
CA SER A 383 -6.77 -8.02 30.80
C SER A 383 -5.79 -7.81 31.95
N ASP A 384 -5.90 -8.59 33.01
CA ASP A 384 -5.03 -8.62 34.19
C ASP A 384 -3.65 -9.26 33.93
N LYS A 385 -3.53 -10.07 32.86
CA LYS A 385 -2.29 -10.75 32.46
C LYS A 385 -1.55 -10.03 31.35
N ARG A 386 -2.12 -8.96 30.79
CA ARG A 386 -1.49 -8.20 29.73
C ARG A 386 -0.29 -7.48 30.27
N GLN A 387 0.81 -7.60 29.56
CA GLN A 387 1.84 -6.59 29.65
C GLN A 387 1.25 -5.30 29.09
N VAL A 388 1.59 -4.17 29.70
CA VAL A 388 1.19 -2.86 29.19
C VAL A 388 1.61 -2.80 27.73
N LEU A 389 0.64 -2.97 26.83
CA LEU A 389 0.76 -2.42 25.50
C LEU A 389 1.13 -0.98 25.75
N VAL A 390 2.26 -0.53 25.24
CA VAL A 390 2.58 0.89 25.35
C VAL A 390 1.83 1.57 24.20
N PRO A 391 0.63 2.13 24.43
CA PRO A 391 0.26 3.29 23.65
C PRO A 391 -0.07 4.52 24.48
N LEU A 392 0.47 5.63 23.98
CA LEU A 392 0.18 7.05 24.22
C LEU A 392 -0.55 7.45 25.51
N ASN A 393 0.21 7.94 26.48
CA ASN A 393 -0.15 9.23 27.05
C ASN A 393 0.79 10.28 26.46
N GLU A 394 0.23 11.26 25.73
CA GLU A 394 0.93 12.45 25.20
C GLU A 394 1.39 13.41 26.31
N ASN A 395 1.12 13.11 27.59
CA ASN A 395 1.38 14.00 28.73
C ASN A 395 2.52 13.56 29.67
N GLN A 396 3.39 12.61 29.27
CA GLN A 396 4.64 12.43 30.03
C GLN A 396 5.65 13.49 29.61
N SER A 397 5.52 14.64 30.27
CA SER A 397 6.57 15.65 30.41
C SER A 397 7.92 14.99 30.66
N GLU A 398 8.92 15.45 29.93
CA GLU A 398 10.34 15.14 30.08
C GLU A 398 10.73 15.01 31.56
N GLY A 399 10.89 13.78 32.08
CA GLY A 399 11.28 13.61 33.49
C GLY A 399 11.17 12.20 34.06
N ALA A 400 10.35 11.31 33.50
CA ALA A 400 10.26 9.93 33.98
C ALA A 400 11.03 8.97 33.06
N GLN A 401 12.19 8.51 33.50
CA GLN A 401 12.76 7.24 33.03
C GLN A 401 11.79 6.13 33.43
N SER A 402 10.80 5.84 32.58
CA SER A 402 9.91 4.70 32.81
C SER A 402 10.72 3.44 32.58
N SER A 403 10.83 2.64 33.64
CA SER A 403 11.28 1.26 33.61
C SER A 403 10.30 0.46 32.76
N LEU A 404 10.51 0.47 31.45
CA LEU A 404 9.78 -0.38 30.51
C LEU A 404 10.07 -1.85 30.85
N PRO A 405 9.05 -2.72 30.94
CA PRO A 405 9.29 -4.14 30.98
C PRO A 405 9.98 -4.53 29.67
N TRP A 406 11.14 -5.12 29.83
CA TRP A 406 12.09 -5.68 28.87
C TRP A 406 11.52 -6.15 27.51
N TRP A 407 11.27 -5.22 26.59
CA TRP A 407 11.31 -5.48 25.15
C TRP A 407 12.79 -5.45 24.76
N GLY A 408 13.43 -6.62 24.71
CA GLY A 408 14.87 -6.77 24.46
C GLY A 408 15.37 -5.84 23.34
N SER A 409 16.32 -4.97 23.68
CA SER A 409 16.95 -3.97 22.79
C SER A 409 15.95 -3.22 21.89
N ASN A 410 15.46 -2.08 22.38
CA ASN A 410 14.64 -1.11 21.65
C ASN A 410 14.92 -1.11 20.11
N PRO A 411 13.99 -1.61 19.27
CA PRO A 411 14.13 -1.59 17.81
C PRO A 411 14.43 -0.18 17.27
N LEU A 412 14.00 0.86 18.01
CA LEU A 412 14.30 2.26 17.70
C LEU A 412 15.75 2.64 18.00
N ASN A 413 16.41 2.04 18.99
CA ASN A 413 17.85 2.22 19.21
C ASN A 413 18.66 1.56 18.11
N ARG A 414 18.18 0.44 17.55
CA ARG A 414 18.75 -0.15 16.32
C ARG A 414 18.55 0.80 15.13
N LEU A 415 17.33 1.26 14.85
CA LEU A 415 17.06 2.27 13.81
C LEU A 415 17.86 3.58 13.97
N ARG A 416 18.08 4.06 15.20
CA ARG A 416 18.92 5.25 15.50
C ARG A 416 20.41 4.99 15.37
N TYR A 417 20.90 3.82 15.82
CA TYR A 417 22.28 3.38 15.61
C TYR A 417 22.61 3.30 14.12
N TYR A 418 21.67 2.80 13.30
CA TYR A 418 21.88 2.65 11.86
C TYR A 418 21.80 3.97 11.08
N ARG A 419 20.95 4.94 11.48
CA ARG A 419 21.00 6.30 10.89
C ARG A 419 22.32 7.03 11.15
N ARG A 420 23.00 6.73 12.28
CA ARG A 420 24.32 7.32 12.59
C ARG A 420 25.46 6.66 11.83
N ASN A 421 25.40 5.35 11.59
CA ASN A 421 26.49 4.62 10.94
C ASN A 421 26.43 4.62 9.40
N ASN A 422 25.31 4.98 8.79
CA ASN A 422 25.21 5.22 7.34
C ASN A 422 25.61 6.65 6.90
N ALA A 423 26.18 7.45 7.80
CA ALA A 423 26.67 8.82 7.51
C ALA A 423 28.20 8.90 7.35
N PHE A 424 28.93 7.78 7.39
CA PHE A 424 30.40 7.76 7.25
C PHE A 424 30.84 6.78 6.16
N TYR A 425 31.14 7.35 4.99
CA TYR A 425 32.27 6.94 4.16
C TYR A 425 32.91 8.25 3.68
N PRO A 426 34.11 8.63 4.16
CA PRO A 426 35.01 9.42 3.33
C PRO A 426 35.61 8.48 2.27
N GLU A 427 35.56 8.91 1.02
CA GLU A 427 36.43 8.38 -0.02
C GLU A 427 37.88 8.56 0.42
N GLU A 428 38.58 7.47 0.71
CA GLU A 428 40.03 7.43 0.59
C GLU A 428 40.38 6.53 -0.59
N GLN A 429 40.76 7.18 -1.67
CA GLN A 429 41.40 6.58 -2.83
C GLN A 429 42.74 5.99 -2.37
N SER A 430 42.89 4.68 -2.52
CA SER A 430 44.18 4.02 -2.40
C SER A 430 45.01 4.32 -3.65
N GLU A 431 45.97 5.23 -3.53
CA GLU A 431 47.09 5.31 -4.45
C GLU A 431 47.96 4.05 -4.29
N LEU A 432 48.00 3.22 -5.33
CA LEU A 432 48.97 2.13 -5.46
C LEU A 432 50.36 2.72 -5.76
N PRO A 433 51.45 2.22 -5.14
CA PRO A 433 52.79 2.69 -5.43
C PRO A 433 53.23 2.20 -6.82
N VAL A 434 53.58 3.15 -7.68
CA VAL A 434 54.27 2.90 -8.95
C VAL A 434 55.69 2.41 -8.62
N GLY A 435 55.93 1.11 -8.81
CA GLY A 435 57.27 0.55 -8.86
C GLY A 435 58.01 1.07 -10.09
N ARG A 436 59.20 1.65 -9.87
CA ARG A 436 60.16 1.97 -10.95
C ARG A 436 60.87 0.69 -11.39
N VAL A 437 60.95 0.49 -12.71
CA VAL A 437 62.05 -0.18 -13.40
C VAL A 437 62.63 0.83 -14.37
#